data_AF-A0A6C0KC88-F1
#
_entry.id   AF-A0A6C0KC88-F1
#
_cell.length_a   1.000
_cell.length_b   1.000
_cell.length_c   1.000
_cell.angle_alpha   90.00
_cell.angle_beta   90.00
_cell.angle_gamma   90.00
#
_symmetry.space_group_name_H-M   'P 1'
#
loop_
_entity.id
_entity.type
_entity.pdbx_description
1 polymer ?
#
loop_
_entity_poly.entity_id
_entity_poly.type
_entity_poly.pdbx_seq_one_letter_code
_entity_poly.pdbx_strand_id
1 'polypeptide(L)'
;MSDSAKTARAAASPVKAASPVKAAASPVKAASPVKAASPMKTAEAKTLGLVRAISAKGVSMRSPIREMRARTAMTARSEGIDTGSKCNNDIKAIRKYSSFIFFGCWNNVNCDKEYVYRDIVLDYIRKNEKAIMQLYIAGDNWYANIKNINGKNYKVYLTDILTRGYDKLYSMKKEIYIAVGNHDEDKNAEIKNHKLEKDCNVNTQKYYLKKIKDLKTERAGRTTDTIIEPTLESLELEAREGKLTDSYLCKNGVYIYVEDIGVRYNKGNIVIIINTNKFDDYDEGLIYLKRIREFIKYVVGVRDGSGSEQIFVMGHIPLFNFKKDEINIQDIDKKQPKFREIIVRLFDMFVENSIIYICADTHNFSIMRIKCDNDESRVVIQITAGSGGADPDLLTTEYATEPTNRTIKLKETFGDYKFEIDAYALNSYGYATVSTEVANKITVCYKQIIKDRDDTTATAATAAAITEITNITYTIAKANKTITATDAATDTDATNVAKPMGDATNVEETININNYRNTEVCKKIAKQKHGYITSLNHKIACFTKKEKEKDKKEKKDKS
;
A
#
# COMPACT_ATOMS: atom_id res chain seq x y z
N MET A 1 32.17 -61.39 18.69
CA MET A 1 31.23 -62.10 19.58
C MET A 1 29.83 -61.86 19.05
N SER A 2 29.06 -62.95 18.86
CA SER A 2 27.60 -63.04 18.58
C SER A 2 27.00 -62.06 17.54
N ASP A 3 26.61 -62.46 16.32
CA ASP A 3 25.65 -63.50 15.84
C ASP A 3 24.17 -63.06 15.75
N SER A 4 23.47 -63.67 14.79
CA SER A 4 22.01 -63.56 14.47
C SER A 4 21.64 -62.34 13.59
N ALA A 5 21.41 -62.39 12.27
CA ALA A 5 21.07 -63.42 11.27
C ALA A 5 19.56 -63.73 11.02
N LYS A 6 19.20 -63.76 9.72
CA LYS A 6 17.93 -64.22 9.08
C LYS A 6 16.70 -63.28 9.21
N THR A 7 15.78 -63.19 8.25
CA THR A 7 15.54 -64.02 7.03
C THR A 7 14.95 -63.20 5.88
N ALA A 8 15.21 -63.61 4.63
CA ALA A 8 14.52 -63.12 3.43
C ALA A 8 13.29 -63.98 3.05
N ARG A 9 12.36 -63.44 2.26
CA ARG A 9 11.50 -64.21 1.35
C ARG A 9 11.14 -63.40 0.10
N ALA A 10 10.97 -64.11 -1.01
CA ALA A 10 10.76 -63.57 -2.36
C ALA A 10 9.48 -64.18 -3.00
N ALA A 11 9.29 -63.94 -4.30
CA ALA A 11 8.21 -64.43 -5.19
C ALA A 11 6.86 -63.69 -5.05
N ALA A 12 6.10 -63.41 -6.13
CA ALA A 12 6.38 -63.49 -7.56
C ALA A 12 5.38 -62.63 -8.36
N SER A 13 5.76 -62.19 -9.57
CA SER A 13 4.81 -61.85 -10.66
C SER A 13 4.42 -63.16 -11.40
N PRO A 14 3.35 -63.24 -12.25
CA PRO A 14 3.46 -62.64 -13.60
C PRO A 14 2.15 -62.41 -14.42
N VAL A 15 2.34 -61.97 -15.68
CA VAL A 15 1.52 -62.21 -16.92
C VAL A 15 0.24 -61.39 -17.24
N LYS A 16 0.40 -60.55 -18.29
CA LYS A 16 -0.42 -60.30 -19.52
C LYS A 16 -1.96 -60.30 -19.52
N ALA A 17 -2.55 -59.27 -20.16
CA ALA A 17 -3.23 -59.32 -21.48
C ALA A 17 -3.73 -57.89 -21.86
N ALA A 18 -3.25 -57.25 -22.93
CA ALA A 18 -3.74 -57.32 -24.33
C ALA A 18 -4.97 -56.42 -24.64
N SER A 19 -4.74 -55.39 -25.48
CA SER A 19 -5.71 -54.50 -26.14
C SER A 19 -6.57 -55.26 -27.18
N PRO A 20 -7.62 -54.69 -27.85
CA PRO A 20 -7.41 -53.61 -28.86
C PRO A 20 -8.63 -52.70 -29.27
N VAL A 21 -8.40 -51.72 -30.17
CA VAL A 21 -9.29 -51.32 -31.33
C VAL A 21 -10.69 -50.72 -30.98
N LYS A 22 -11.37 -49.77 -31.65
CA LYS A 22 -11.32 -48.92 -32.88
C LYS A 22 -12.27 -47.70 -32.61
N ALA A 23 -12.53 -46.66 -33.41
CA ALA A 23 -12.05 -46.14 -34.71
C ALA A 23 -12.30 -44.59 -34.78
N ALA A 24 -12.16 -44.02 -35.99
CA ALA A 24 -12.38 -42.63 -36.40
C ALA A 24 -13.85 -42.24 -36.73
N ALA A 25 -14.16 -40.93 -36.76
CA ALA A 25 -14.79 -40.24 -37.90
C ALA A 25 -14.95 -38.70 -37.69
N SER A 26 -14.38 -37.91 -38.59
CA SER A 26 -14.97 -36.66 -39.14
C SER A 26 -15.69 -37.04 -40.46
N PRO A 27 -16.47 -36.19 -41.19
CA PRO A 27 -16.39 -34.72 -41.29
C PRO A 27 -17.72 -33.99 -41.62
N VAL A 28 -17.61 -32.84 -42.33
CA VAL A 28 -18.61 -32.05 -43.09
C VAL A 28 -19.25 -30.87 -42.30
N LYS A 29 -19.02 -29.58 -42.59
CA LYS A 29 -19.10 -28.67 -43.77
C LYS A 29 -20.46 -27.94 -43.90
N ALA A 30 -20.38 -26.61 -43.96
CA ALA A 30 -21.06 -25.71 -44.93
C ALA A 30 -22.03 -24.62 -44.41
N ALA A 31 -21.93 -23.48 -45.12
CA ALA A 31 -22.98 -22.49 -45.45
C ALA A 31 -23.52 -21.50 -44.39
N SER A 32 -23.00 -20.27 -44.44
CA SER A 32 -23.86 -19.07 -44.64
C SER A 32 -24.30 -19.03 -46.12
N PRO A 33 -25.28 -18.20 -46.58
CA PRO A 33 -25.08 -16.73 -46.65
C PRO A 33 -26.38 -15.85 -46.72
N VAL A 34 -26.21 -14.58 -47.11
CA VAL A 34 -27.15 -13.70 -47.89
C VAL A 34 -28.13 -12.74 -47.16
N LYS A 35 -27.79 -11.43 -47.28
CA LYS A 35 -28.62 -10.23 -47.62
C LYS A 35 -29.84 -9.84 -46.73
N ALA A 36 -30.34 -8.60 -46.74
CA ALA A 36 -29.82 -7.26 -47.10
C ALA A 36 -30.86 -6.16 -46.67
N ALA A 37 -30.54 -4.90 -47.00
CA ALA A 37 -31.47 -3.78 -47.23
C ALA A 37 -32.07 -3.02 -46.02
N SER A 38 -31.42 -1.90 -45.70
CA SER A 38 -32.10 -0.60 -45.45
C SER A 38 -32.82 -0.11 -46.74
N PRO A 39 -33.71 0.91 -46.75
CA PRO A 39 -33.32 2.28 -46.38
C PRO A 39 -34.41 3.24 -45.83
N MET A 40 -33.92 4.40 -45.34
CA MET A 40 -34.52 5.76 -45.41
C MET A 40 -35.99 5.99 -45.03
N LYS A 41 -36.21 6.97 -44.13
CA LYS A 41 -36.72 8.29 -44.56
C LYS A 41 -36.39 9.44 -43.62
N THR A 42 -36.33 10.63 -44.22
CA THR A 42 -35.97 11.95 -43.68
C THR A 42 -37.16 12.73 -43.12
N ALA A 43 -36.93 13.61 -42.16
CA ALA A 43 -37.66 14.88 -42.03
C ALA A 43 -36.84 15.91 -41.21
N GLU A 44 -36.68 17.11 -41.75
CA GLU A 44 -36.13 18.28 -41.06
C GLU A 44 -37.27 19.18 -40.55
N ALA A 45 -37.04 19.97 -39.47
CA ALA A 45 -37.35 21.42 -39.45
C ALA A 45 -36.99 22.10 -38.11
N LYS A 46 -36.15 23.14 -38.20
CA LYS A 46 -36.18 24.48 -37.56
C LYS A 46 -37.04 24.68 -36.29
N THR A 47 -36.60 25.44 -35.27
CA THR A 47 -36.38 26.92 -35.36
C THR A 47 -35.49 27.48 -34.22
N LEU A 48 -34.97 28.69 -34.39
CA LEU A 48 -33.96 29.38 -33.57
C LEU A 48 -34.42 29.85 -32.18
N GLY A 49 -33.43 30.00 -31.26
CA GLY A 49 -33.44 30.92 -30.12
C GLY A 49 -32.03 31.48 -29.88
N LEU A 50 -31.87 32.81 -29.80
CA LEU A 50 -30.60 33.53 -30.03
C LEU A 50 -30.10 34.25 -28.76
N VAL A 51 -28.85 34.02 -28.30
CA VAL A 51 -28.08 34.97 -27.46
C VAL A 51 -26.58 34.93 -27.80
N ARG A 52 -25.93 36.11 -27.77
CA ARG A 52 -24.50 36.42 -28.03
C ARG A 52 -23.55 35.64 -27.08
N ALA A 53 -22.40 35.09 -27.49
CA ALA A 53 -21.24 35.61 -28.24
C ALA A 53 -20.22 36.42 -27.42
N ILE A 54 -19.08 35.80 -27.09
CA ILE A 54 -17.77 36.44 -26.87
C ILE A 54 -16.71 35.65 -27.67
N SER A 55 -15.81 36.38 -28.34
CA SER A 55 -14.69 35.91 -29.18
C SER A 55 -13.38 35.99 -28.36
N ALA A 56 -12.22 35.40 -28.70
CA ALA A 56 -11.71 34.99 -30.00
C ALA A 56 -10.47 34.05 -29.88
N LYS A 57 -10.15 33.32 -30.98
CA LYS A 57 -8.81 32.85 -31.45
C LYS A 57 -7.93 32.01 -30.48
N GLY A 58 -7.41 30.82 -30.80
CA GLY A 58 -7.59 29.95 -31.98
C GLY A 58 -6.26 29.37 -32.50
N VAL A 59 -6.16 28.03 -32.64
CA VAL A 59 -5.15 27.33 -33.47
C VAL A 59 -5.79 26.16 -34.22
N SER A 60 -5.33 25.99 -35.46
CA SER A 60 -5.84 25.17 -36.57
C SER A 60 -6.08 23.66 -36.33
N MET A 61 -6.94 23.09 -37.19
CA MET A 61 -7.30 21.66 -37.24
C MET A 61 -6.25 20.80 -37.96
N ARG A 62 -6.15 19.51 -37.60
CA ARG A 62 -5.86 18.40 -38.53
C ARG A 62 -6.82 17.21 -38.30
N SER A 63 -7.09 16.48 -39.37
CA SER A 63 -8.24 15.56 -39.57
C SER A 63 -8.36 14.38 -38.57
N PRO A 64 -9.57 14.06 -38.03
CA PRO A 64 -9.78 13.00 -37.05
C PRO A 64 -10.54 11.76 -37.60
N ILE A 65 -9.94 10.95 -38.48
CA ILE A 65 -10.61 9.72 -39.00
C ILE A 65 -9.84 8.41 -38.76
N ARG A 66 -8.55 8.42 -38.34
CA ARG A 66 -7.77 7.17 -38.18
C ARG A 66 -7.16 6.88 -36.80
N GLU A 67 -7.37 7.74 -35.81
CA GLU A 67 -6.72 7.62 -34.49
C GLU A 67 -7.62 7.03 -33.38
N MET A 68 -8.91 6.81 -33.67
CA MET A 68 -9.94 6.48 -32.67
C MET A 68 -9.80 5.06 -32.06
N ARG A 69 -8.85 4.24 -32.53
CA ARG A 69 -8.56 2.90 -31.99
C ARG A 69 -7.30 2.81 -31.10
N ALA A 70 -6.56 3.91 -30.93
CA ALA A 70 -5.38 3.95 -30.07
C ALA A 70 -5.65 4.53 -28.67
N ARG A 71 -6.75 5.29 -28.50
CA ARG A 71 -7.02 6.04 -27.26
C ARG A 71 -7.63 5.20 -26.12
N THR A 72 -8.22 4.04 -26.42
CA THR A 72 -8.99 3.22 -25.45
C THR A 72 -8.15 2.43 -24.44
N ALA A 73 -6.81 2.40 -24.60
CA ALA A 73 -5.90 1.80 -23.61
C ALA A 73 -5.30 2.82 -22.63
N MET A 74 -5.57 4.13 -22.80
CA MET A 74 -5.10 5.18 -21.89
C MET A 74 -6.11 5.51 -20.78
N THR A 75 -7.36 5.08 -20.90
CA THR A 75 -8.47 5.38 -19.96
C THR A 75 -8.48 4.54 -18.68
N ALA A 76 -7.51 3.63 -18.51
CA ALA A 76 -7.26 2.93 -17.24
C ALA A 76 -6.14 3.58 -16.40
N ARG A 77 -5.47 4.61 -16.94
CA ARG A 77 -4.48 5.41 -16.21
C ARG A 77 -5.22 6.26 -15.18
N SER A 78 -4.58 6.52 -14.04
CA SER A 78 -5.06 7.60 -13.18
C SER A 78 -4.97 8.93 -13.95
N GLU A 79 -5.93 9.83 -13.69
CA GLU A 79 -6.17 11.02 -14.50
C GLU A 79 -5.13 12.12 -14.20
N GLY A 80 -4.01 12.04 -14.93
CA GLY A 80 -2.84 12.91 -14.87
C GLY A 80 -3.09 14.37 -14.46
N ILE A 81 -2.73 14.73 -13.23
CA ILE A 81 -2.86 16.07 -12.62
C ILE A 81 -4.20 16.76 -12.96
N ASP A 82 -5.32 16.02 -12.90
CA ASP A 82 -6.63 16.68 -12.88
C ASP A 82 -7.01 17.05 -11.44
N THR A 83 -6.74 18.31 -11.09
CA THR A 83 -7.18 18.96 -9.84
C THR A 83 -8.69 19.15 -9.76
N GLY A 84 -9.42 18.93 -10.87
CA GLY A 84 -10.88 18.89 -10.93
C GLY A 84 -11.48 17.47 -10.91
N SER A 85 -10.66 16.42 -10.95
CA SER A 85 -11.17 15.05 -10.84
C SER A 85 -11.73 14.81 -9.43
N LYS A 86 -12.87 14.12 -9.34
CA LYS A 86 -13.51 13.78 -8.04
C LYS A 86 -12.66 12.87 -7.14
N CYS A 87 -11.54 12.38 -7.65
CA CYS A 87 -10.57 11.61 -6.89
C CYS A 87 -9.62 12.50 -6.07
N ASN A 88 -9.39 13.75 -6.47
CA ASN A 88 -8.71 14.75 -5.65
C ASN A 88 -9.75 15.62 -4.91
N ASN A 89 -9.41 16.17 -3.74
CA ASN A 89 -10.31 17.12 -3.08
C ASN A 89 -10.19 18.47 -3.78
N ASP A 90 -11.31 19.01 -4.26
CA ASP A 90 -11.40 20.44 -4.59
C ASP A 90 -10.93 21.25 -3.38
N ILE A 91 -10.06 22.23 -3.60
CA ILE A 91 -9.56 23.11 -2.55
C ILE A 91 -10.69 23.93 -1.88
N LYS A 92 -11.81 24.10 -2.58
CA LYS A 92 -13.03 24.75 -2.10
C LYS A 92 -13.94 23.81 -1.30
N ALA A 93 -13.60 22.53 -1.19
CA ALA A 93 -14.38 21.59 -0.38
C ALA A 93 -14.32 21.96 1.11
N ILE A 94 -15.42 21.68 1.83
CA ILE A 94 -15.53 21.97 3.26
C ILE A 94 -14.48 21.16 4.03
N ARG A 95 -13.48 21.84 4.59
CA ARG A 95 -12.39 21.24 5.38
C ARG A 95 -12.93 20.75 6.72
N LYS A 96 -13.27 19.47 6.78
CA LYS A 96 -14.06 18.87 7.88
C LYS A 96 -13.23 18.25 9.00
N TYR A 97 -12.10 17.63 8.68
CA TYR A 97 -11.35 16.77 9.61
C TYR A 97 -10.03 17.42 10.03
N SER A 98 -9.73 17.41 11.32
CA SER A 98 -8.47 17.93 11.89
C SER A 98 -7.50 16.84 12.32
N SER A 99 -7.93 15.58 12.23
CA SER A 99 -7.22 14.40 12.72
C SER A 99 -7.38 13.24 11.73
N PHE A 100 -6.35 12.40 11.58
CA PHE A 100 -6.33 11.24 10.68
C PHE A 100 -5.56 10.04 11.25
N ILE A 101 -5.83 8.85 10.71
CA ILE A 101 -5.11 7.60 11.03
C ILE A 101 -4.06 7.36 9.96
N PHE A 102 -2.87 6.89 10.36
CA PHE A 102 -1.77 6.55 9.47
C PHE A 102 -1.10 5.21 9.85
N PHE A 103 -0.91 4.34 8.85
CA PHE A 103 0.00 3.19 8.92
C PHE A 103 0.45 2.81 7.50
N GLY A 104 1.36 1.86 7.36
CA GLY A 104 1.75 1.27 6.09
C GLY A 104 2.13 -0.20 6.24
N CYS A 105 2.50 -0.84 5.12
CA CYS A 105 3.02 -2.22 5.09
C CYS A 105 2.15 -3.17 5.93
N TRP A 106 0.88 -3.31 5.53
CA TRP A 106 -0.18 -3.82 6.40
C TRP A 106 -0.69 -5.21 5.99
N ASN A 107 -0.56 -5.59 4.72
CA ASN A 107 -1.26 -6.76 4.20
C ASN A 107 -0.41 -8.03 4.09
N ASN A 108 0.70 -8.09 4.83
CA ASN A 108 1.50 -9.30 4.95
C ASN A 108 0.78 -10.30 5.87
N VAL A 109 0.94 -11.59 5.62
CA VAL A 109 0.48 -12.64 6.55
C VAL A 109 1.56 -13.70 6.60
N ASN A 110 2.36 -13.68 7.66
CA ASN A 110 3.30 -14.74 7.92
C ASN A 110 2.56 -15.94 8.55
N CYS A 111 2.54 -17.07 7.84
CA CYS A 111 1.89 -18.29 8.32
C CYS A 111 2.69 -19.08 9.36
N ASP A 112 3.93 -18.67 9.65
CA ASP A 112 4.74 -19.21 10.73
C ASP A 112 4.50 -18.48 12.07
N LYS A 113 3.90 -17.27 12.04
CA LYS A 113 3.44 -16.51 13.22
C LYS A 113 2.03 -16.96 13.65
N GLU A 114 1.73 -16.94 14.96
CA GLU A 114 0.46 -17.51 15.49
C GLU A 114 -0.82 -16.79 15.01
N TYR A 115 -0.76 -15.50 14.69
CA TYR A 115 -1.92 -14.64 14.42
C TYR A 115 -1.85 -13.93 13.07
N VAL A 116 -3.02 -13.53 12.55
CA VAL A 116 -3.12 -12.57 11.44
C VAL A 116 -3.09 -11.15 12.02
N TYR A 117 -1.90 -10.64 12.35
CA TYR A 117 -1.75 -9.39 13.13
C TYR A 117 -2.45 -8.16 12.52
N ARG A 118 -2.42 -8.01 11.19
CA ARG A 118 -3.24 -7.05 10.44
C ARG A 118 -4.69 -7.01 10.90
N ASP A 119 -5.32 -8.17 11.07
CA ASP A 119 -6.74 -8.24 11.39
C ASP A 119 -7.04 -7.69 12.79
N ILE A 120 -6.10 -7.86 13.72
CA ILE A 120 -6.17 -7.30 15.08
C ILE A 120 -6.09 -5.78 15.00
N VAL A 121 -5.08 -5.25 14.28
CA VAL A 121 -4.90 -3.79 14.07
C VAL A 121 -6.14 -3.16 13.45
N LEU A 122 -6.66 -3.73 12.35
CA LEU A 122 -7.83 -3.18 11.65
C LEU A 122 -9.13 -3.27 12.46
N ASP A 123 -9.36 -4.37 13.18
CA ASP A 123 -10.56 -4.49 14.02
C ASP A 123 -10.49 -3.57 15.24
N TYR A 124 -9.31 -3.33 15.80
CA TYR A 124 -9.10 -2.34 16.86
C TYR A 124 -9.40 -0.92 16.37
N ILE A 125 -8.83 -0.51 15.22
CA ILE A 125 -9.13 0.79 14.58
C ILE A 125 -10.64 0.94 14.36
N ARG A 126 -11.31 -0.10 13.85
CA ARG A 126 -12.77 -0.10 13.62
C ARG A 126 -13.57 0.09 14.91
N LYS A 127 -13.15 -0.56 15.99
CA LYS A 127 -13.87 -0.54 17.28
C LYS A 127 -13.72 0.81 17.98
N ASN A 128 -12.51 1.37 17.96
CA ASN A 128 -12.11 2.42 18.89
C ASN A 128 -11.91 3.78 18.22
N GLU A 129 -11.35 3.85 17.01
CA GLU A 129 -11.10 5.12 16.30
C GLU A 129 -12.32 5.62 15.53
N LYS A 130 -13.52 5.54 16.13
CA LYS A 130 -14.80 5.87 15.45
C LYS A 130 -14.89 7.33 15.00
N ALA A 131 -14.29 8.26 15.73
CA ALA A 131 -14.35 9.70 15.44
C ALA A 131 -13.44 10.12 14.26
N ILE A 132 -12.35 9.40 14.01
CA ILE A 132 -11.38 9.76 12.98
C ILE A 132 -11.80 9.18 11.63
N MET A 133 -12.30 10.02 10.73
CA MET A 133 -12.93 9.56 9.48
C MET A 133 -11.96 9.27 8.33
N GLN A 134 -10.72 9.77 8.40
CA GLN A 134 -9.71 9.58 7.35
C GLN A 134 -8.66 8.55 7.78
N LEU A 135 -8.34 7.65 6.86
CA LEU A 135 -7.30 6.65 6.99
C LEU A 135 -6.34 6.75 5.80
N TYR A 136 -5.07 6.98 6.09
CA TYR A 136 -3.98 7.04 5.13
C TYR A 136 -3.12 5.77 5.26
N ILE A 137 -2.86 5.11 4.13
CA ILE A 137 -2.11 3.86 4.04
C ILE A 137 -0.91 4.05 3.10
N ALA A 138 0.29 3.83 3.61
CA ALA A 138 1.54 3.93 2.85
C ALA A 138 2.09 2.55 2.46
N GLY A 139 1.78 2.14 1.22
CA GLY A 139 2.45 1.05 0.52
C GLY A 139 2.23 -0.37 1.05
N ASP A 140 2.78 -1.30 0.27
CA ASP A 140 2.69 -2.75 0.37
C ASP A 140 1.31 -3.24 0.82
N ASN A 141 0.35 -2.96 -0.06
CA ASN A 141 -1.03 -3.34 0.10
C ASN A 141 -1.28 -4.80 -0.29
N TRP A 142 -0.31 -5.47 -0.94
CA TRP A 142 -0.39 -6.90 -1.24
C TRP A 142 0.96 -7.60 -1.36
N TYR A 143 1.22 -8.56 -0.48
CA TYR A 143 2.49 -9.29 -0.43
C TYR A 143 2.47 -10.57 -1.24
N ALA A 144 3.62 -10.87 -1.86
CA ALA A 144 3.88 -12.17 -2.45
C ALA A 144 4.37 -13.16 -1.39
N ASN A 145 3.92 -14.40 -1.53
CA ASN A 145 4.30 -15.55 -0.75
C ASN A 145 5.16 -16.50 -1.61
N ILE A 146 5.81 -17.50 -1.01
CA ILE A 146 6.53 -18.55 -1.74
C ILE A 146 5.80 -19.88 -1.55
N LYS A 147 5.46 -20.56 -2.65
CA LYS A 147 4.86 -21.90 -2.61
C LYS A 147 5.72 -22.90 -3.38
N ASN A 148 6.10 -24.01 -2.74
CA ASN A 148 6.74 -25.12 -3.43
C ASN A 148 5.67 -25.97 -4.15
N ILE A 149 5.87 -26.20 -5.44
CA ILE A 149 4.99 -27.01 -6.28
C ILE A 149 5.88 -27.92 -7.14
N ASN A 150 5.73 -29.23 -6.99
CA ASN A 150 6.52 -30.25 -7.70
C ASN A 150 8.05 -30.01 -7.61
N GLY A 151 8.54 -29.63 -6.42
CA GLY A 151 9.96 -29.38 -6.16
C GLY A 151 10.47 -28.01 -6.61
N LYS A 152 9.62 -27.14 -7.16
CA LYS A 152 9.99 -25.79 -7.61
C LYS A 152 9.29 -24.72 -6.77
N ASN A 153 10.02 -23.68 -6.40
CA ASN A 153 9.46 -22.54 -5.68
C ASN A 153 8.84 -21.55 -6.66
N TYR A 154 7.63 -21.10 -6.35
CA TYR A 154 6.90 -20.08 -7.09
C TYR A 154 6.58 -18.89 -6.18
N LYS A 155 6.89 -17.67 -6.63
CA LYS A 155 6.31 -16.44 -6.08
C LYS A 155 4.81 -16.49 -6.36
N VAL A 156 3.97 -16.38 -5.33
CA VAL A 156 2.51 -16.47 -5.44
C VAL A 156 1.79 -15.34 -4.71
N TYR A 157 0.70 -14.82 -5.27
CA TYR A 157 -0.05 -13.71 -4.69
C TYR A 157 -1.44 -14.17 -4.24
N LEU A 158 -1.70 -14.07 -2.93
CA LEU A 158 -2.84 -14.72 -2.27
C LEU A 158 -4.06 -13.78 -2.27
N THR A 159 -5.13 -14.16 -2.96
CA THR A 159 -6.31 -13.31 -3.20
C THR A 159 -7.25 -13.26 -1.99
N ASP A 160 -7.40 -14.38 -1.27
CA ASP A 160 -8.11 -14.46 0.01
C ASP A 160 -7.55 -13.50 1.07
N ILE A 161 -6.23 -13.26 1.07
CA ILE A 161 -5.57 -12.28 1.95
C ILE A 161 -6.00 -10.86 1.56
N LEU A 162 -5.88 -10.54 0.27
CA LEU A 162 -6.20 -9.21 -0.26
C LEU A 162 -7.66 -8.85 -0.03
N THR A 163 -8.57 -9.77 -0.36
CA THR A 163 -10.00 -9.58 -0.20
C THR A 163 -10.42 -9.44 1.26
N ARG A 164 -9.85 -10.26 2.17
CA ARG A 164 -10.13 -10.16 3.61
C ARG A 164 -9.64 -8.83 4.20
N GLY A 165 -8.45 -8.35 3.79
CA GLY A 165 -7.94 -7.05 4.18
C GLY A 165 -8.87 -5.92 3.73
N TYR A 166 -9.22 -5.88 2.45
CA TYR A 166 -10.12 -4.85 1.89
C TYR A 166 -11.56 -4.93 2.39
N ASP A 167 -12.08 -6.12 2.71
CA ASP A 167 -13.38 -6.27 3.36
C ASP A 167 -13.41 -5.56 4.72
N LYS A 168 -12.35 -5.76 5.52
CA LYS A 168 -12.15 -5.05 6.79
C LYS A 168 -12.03 -3.55 6.60
N LEU A 169 -11.22 -3.07 5.64
CA LEU A 169 -11.11 -1.63 5.33
C LEU A 169 -12.50 -1.02 5.04
N TYR A 170 -13.27 -1.60 4.13
CA TYR A 170 -14.63 -1.12 3.84
C TYR A 170 -15.57 -1.20 5.06
N SER A 171 -15.39 -2.16 5.97
CA SER A 171 -16.21 -2.27 7.19
C SER A 171 -16.00 -1.12 8.18
N MET A 172 -14.89 -0.38 8.08
CA MET A 172 -14.61 0.78 8.94
C MET A 172 -15.40 2.03 8.59
N LYS A 173 -16.01 2.11 7.38
CA LYS A 173 -16.76 3.29 6.89
C LYS A 173 -15.94 4.60 6.93
N LYS A 174 -14.64 4.51 6.66
CA LYS A 174 -13.70 5.65 6.58
C LYS A 174 -13.43 6.04 5.12
N GLU A 175 -12.93 7.25 4.92
CA GLU A 175 -12.29 7.68 3.68
C GLU A 175 -10.85 7.14 3.69
N ILE A 176 -10.51 6.30 2.70
CA ILE A 176 -9.26 5.51 2.70
C ILE A 176 -8.37 5.94 1.53
N TYR A 177 -7.17 6.43 1.84
CA TYR A 177 -6.22 6.94 0.87
C TYR A 177 -4.96 6.07 0.87
N ILE A 178 -4.65 5.46 -0.28
CA ILE A 178 -3.61 4.44 -0.41
C ILE A 178 -2.53 4.96 -1.36
N ALA A 179 -1.32 5.19 -0.86
CA ALA A 179 -0.13 5.18 -1.71
C ALA A 179 0.27 3.73 -1.97
N VAL A 180 0.66 3.41 -3.21
CA VAL A 180 1.23 2.10 -3.55
C VAL A 180 2.69 2.01 -3.09
N GLY A 181 3.12 0.78 -2.76
CA GLY A 181 4.51 0.46 -2.40
C GLY A 181 5.15 -0.50 -3.40
N ASN A 182 6.40 -0.90 -3.15
CA ASN A 182 7.17 -1.67 -4.12
C ASN A 182 6.60 -3.08 -4.36
N HIS A 183 5.84 -3.64 -3.41
CA HIS A 183 5.13 -4.91 -3.59
C HIS A 183 3.86 -4.78 -4.45
N ASP A 184 3.29 -3.58 -4.56
CA ASP A 184 2.07 -3.30 -5.33
C ASP A 184 2.33 -3.09 -6.83
N GLU A 185 3.54 -2.68 -7.21
CA GLU A 185 3.96 -2.44 -8.60
C GLU A 185 5.18 -3.31 -8.96
N ASP A 186 4.94 -4.53 -9.46
CA ASP A 186 6.04 -5.41 -9.87
C ASP A 186 6.63 -5.00 -11.23
N LYS A 187 7.96 -4.96 -11.32
CA LYS A 187 8.75 -4.43 -12.46
C LYS A 187 9.59 -5.51 -13.12
N ASN A 188 8.97 -6.65 -13.44
CA ASN A 188 9.70 -7.77 -14.03
C ASN A 188 10.04 -7.50 -15.51
N ALA A 189 11.34 -7.46 -15.85
CA ALA A 189 11.81 -7.05 -17.18
C ALA A 189 11.78 -8.18 -18.25
N GLU A 190 11.57 -9.44 -17.86
CA GLU A 190 11.60 -10.60 -18.79
C GLU A 190 10.22 -10.89 -19.47
N ILE A 191 9.28 -9.94 -19.39
CA ILE A 191 7.88 -10.12 -19.82
C ILE A 191 7.75 -10.16 -21.35
N LYS A 192 7.15 -11.23 -21.89
CA LYS A 192 6.93 -11.40 -23.35
C LYS A 192 5.71 -10.67 -23.88
N ASN A 193 4.77 -10.24 -23.03
CA ASN A 193 3.59 -9.49 -23.43
C ASN A 193 3.31 -8.32 -22.46
N HIS A 194 4.10 -7.25 -22.58
CA HIS A 194 4.05 -6.06 -21.72
C HIS A 194 2.67 -5.35 -21.63
N LYS A 195 1.68 -5.71 -22.44
CA LYS A 195 0.33 -5.09 -22.38
C LYS A 195 -0.62 -5.77 -21.39
N LEU A 196 -0.57 -7.10 -21.26
CA LEU A 196 -1.46 -7.84 -20.36
C LEU A 196 -1.00 -7.79 -18.89
N GLU A 197 0.32 -7.74 -18.67
CA GLU A 197 0.92 -7.86 -17.34
C GLU A 197 1.25 -6.48 -16.72
N LYS A 198 1.22 -5.38 -17.50
CA LYS A 198 1.39 -4.03 -16.95
C LYS A 198 0.24 -3.69 -16.00
N ASP A 199 0.60 -3.12 -14.85
CA ASP A 199 -0.31 -2.70 -13.78
C ASP A 199 -1.20 -3.85 -13.24
N CYS A 200 -0.83 -5.12 -13.46
CA CYS A 200 -1.67 -6.27 -13.17
C CYS A 200 -2.00 -6.41 -11.67
N ASN A 201 -1.05 -6.12 -10.79
CA ASN A 201 -1.27 -6.06 -9.33
C ASN A 201 -2.26 -4.94 -8.96
N VAL A 202 -2.02 -3.72 -9.44
CA VAL A 202 -2.91 -2.56 -9.22
C VAL A 202 -4.32 -2.85 -9.73
N ASN A 203 -4.46 -3.33 -10.97
CA ASN A 203 -5.75 -3.68 -11.57
C ASN A 203 -6.46 -4.80 -10.78
N THR A 204 -5.71 -5.77 -10.26
CA THR A 204 -6.23 -6.79 -9.35
C THR A 204 -6.76 -6.19 -8.05
N GLN A 205 -6.02 -5.26 -7.43
CA GLN A 205 -6.45 -4.55 -6.22
C GLN A 205 -7.74 -3.76 -6.48
N LYS A 206 -7.78 -2.99 -7.58
CA LYS A 206 -8.97 -2.25 -8.04
C LYS A 206 -10.16 -3.18 -8.31
N TYR A 207 -9.95 -4.34 -8.93
CA TYR A 207 -10.98 -5.35 -9.17
C TYR A 207 -11.60 -5.85 -7.86
N TYR A 208 -10.78 -6.29 -6.90
CA TYR A 208 -11.30 -6.81 -5.62
C TYR A 208 -11.99 -5.73 -4.79
N LEU A 209 -11.43 -4.52 -4.72
CA LEU A 209 -12.10 -3.39 -4.08
C LEU A 209 -13.50 -3.16 -4.68
N LYS A 210 -13.59 -3.15 -6.02
CA LYS A 210 -14.86 -3.03 -6.74
C LYS A 210 -15.83 -4.17 -6.42
N LYS A 211 -15.44 -5.44 -6.57
CA LYS A 211 -16.34 -6.57 -6.33
C LYS A 211 -16.82 -6.65 -4.88
N ILE A 212 -15.95 -6.36 -3.89
CA ILE A 212 -16.35 -6.28 -2.47
C ILE A 212 -17.41 -5.19 -2.26
N LYS A 213 -17.25 -4.03 -2.92
CA LYS A 213 -18.19 -2.91 -2.79
C LYS A 213 -19.51 -3.12 -3.51
N ASP A 214 -19.48 -3.66 -4.74
CA ASP A 214 -20.68 -4.07 -5.48
C ASP A 214 -21.48 -5.07 -4.63
N LEU A 215 -20.83 -6.16 -4.17
CA LEU A 215 -21.44 -7.15 -3.29
C LEU A 215 -22.03 -6.54 -2.02
N LYS A 216 -21.34 -5.63 -1.33
CA LYS A 216 -21.88 -4.96 -0.13
C LYS A 216 -23.08 -4.06 -0.41
N THR A 217 -23.23 -3.58 -1.64
CA THR A 217 -24.35 -2.73 -2.06
C THR A 217 -25.54 -3.57 -2.50
N GLU A 218 -25.29 -4.67 -3.21
CA GLU A 218 -26.31 -5.65 -3.65
C GLU A 218 -26.80 -6.57 -2.51
N ARG A 219 -25.97 -6.83 -1.49
CA ARG A 219 -26.30 -7.61 -0.28
C ARG A 219 -27.32 -6.95 0.65
N ALA A 220 -27.90 -5.81 0.27
CA ALA A 220 -29.19 -5.39 0.81
C ALA A 220 -30.34 -6.37 0.48
N GLY A 221 -30.11 -7.38 -0.37
CA GLY A 221 -31.14 -8.39 -0.74
C GLY A 221 -30.79 -9.89 -0.68
N ARG A 222 -29.54 -10.35 -0.89
CA ARG A 222 -29.21 -11.81 -1.00
C ARG A 222 -27.83 -12.23 -0.48
N THR A 223 -27.63 -13.53 -0.28
CA THR A 223 -26.51 -14.18 0.43
C THR A 223 -25.30 -14.60 -0.44
N THR A 224 -24.10 -14.43 0.12
CA THR A 224 -22.90 -15.31 -0.05
C THR A 224 -22.37 -15.67 -1.45
N ASP A 225 -22.39 -14.76 -2.42
CA ASP A 225 -21.53 -14.95 -3.60
C ASP A 225 -20.03 -14.88 -3.25
N THR A 226 -19.26 -15.82 -3.78
CA THR A 226 -17.79 -15.86 -3.71
C THR A 226 -17.22 -15.02 -4.83
N ILE A 227 -16.25 -14.14 -4.55
CA ILE A 227 -15.61 -13.36 -5.60
C ILE A 227 -14.73 -14.30 -6.44
N ILE A 228 -15.02 -14.39 -7.73
CA ILE A 228 -14.27 -15.22 -8.68
C ILE A 228 -12.93 -14.54 -8.97
N GLU A 229 -11.84 -15.32 -9.02
CA GLU A 229 -10.53 -14.81 -9.41
C GLU A 229 -10.52 -14.43 -10.89
N PRO A 230 -10.10 -13.20 -11.27
CA PRO A 230 -10.09 -12.78 -12.66
C PRO A 230 -8.88 -13.37 -13.42
N THR A 231 -9.07 -13.65 -14.72
CA THR A 231 -7.95 -13.93 -15.64
C THR A 231 -7.28 -12.64 -16.11
N LEU A 232 -6.06 -12.74 -16.65
CA LEU A 232 -5.36 -11.58 -17.22
C LEU A 232 -6.19 -10.88 -18.30
N GLU A 233 -6.79 -11.66 -19.20
CA GLU A 233 -7.60 -11.12 -20.30
C GLU A 233 -8.87 -10.45 -19.77
N SER A 234 -9.44 -10.94 -18.66
CA SER A 234 -10.59 -10.29 -18.01
C SER A 234 -10.20 -9.00 -17.26
N LEU A 235 -9.01 -8.95 -16.64
CA LEU A 235 -8.47 -7.71 -16.05
C LEU A 235 -8.16 -6.67 -17.12
N GLU A 236 -7.48 -7.06 -18.22
CA GLU A 236 -7.20 -6.15 -19.34
C GLU A 236 -8.51 -5.64 -19.96
N LEU A 237 -9.52 -6.50 -20.11
CA LEU A 237 -10.83 -6.10 -20.62
C LEU A 237 -11.55 -5.14 -19.67
N GLU A 238 -11.67 -5.45 -18.37
CA GLU A 238 -12.32 -4.55 -17.41
C GLU A 238 -11.55 -3.20 -17.28
N ALA A 239 -10.22 -3.21 -17.32
CA ALA A 239 -9.40 -2.00 -17.36
C ALA A 239 -9.65 -1.17 -18.63
N ARG A 240 -9.56 -1.79 -19.82
CA ARG A 240 -9.78 -1.13 -21.13
C ARG A 240 -11.19 -0.59 -21.30
N GLU A 241 -12.19 -1.23 -20.68
CA GLU A 241 -13.57 -0.75 -20.65
C GLU A 241 -13.82 0.33 -19.57
N GLY A 242 -12.79 0.76 -18.83
CA GLY A 242 -12.89 1.79 -17.80
C GLY A 242 -13.60 1.34 -16.51
N LYS A 243 -13.83 0.04 -16.32
CA LYS A 243 -14.51 -0.53 -15.14
C LYS A 243 -13.62 -0.52 -13.89
N LEU A 244 -12.29 -0.49 -14.08
CA LEU A 244 -11.27 -0.39 -13.03
C LEU A 244 -10.69 1.04 -12.93
N THR A 245 -11.51 2.06 -13.17
CA THR A 245 -11.13 3.47 -13.02
C THR A 245 -11.16 3.93 -11.57
N ASP A 246 -10.27 4.84 -11.21
CA ASP A 246 -10.21 5.43 -9.87
C ASP A 246 -11.54 6.14 -9.54
N SER A 247 -12.17 6.79 -10.52
CA SER A 247 -13.50 7.41 -10.41
C SER A 247 -14.59 6.51 -9.79
N TYR A 248 -14.56 5.19 -10.04
CA TYR A 248 -15.48 4.26 -9.36
C TYR A 248 -15.10 4.08 -7.87
N LEU A 249 -13.82 3.88 -7.56
CA LEU A 249 -13.33 3.65 -6.20
C LEU A 249 -13.51 4.91 -5.32
N CYS A 250 -13.19 6.08 -5.88
CA CYS A 250 -13.31 7.38 -5.23
C CYS A 250 -14.75 7.69 -4.78
N LYS A 251 -15.75 7.39 -5.63
CA LYS A 251 -17.19 7.49 -5.27
C LYS A 251 -17.59 6.57 -4.12
N ASN A 252 -16.79 5.55 -3.84
CA ASN A 252 -17.00 4.54 -2.83
C ASN A 252 -16.06 4.68 -1.61
N GLY A 253 -15.35 5.81 -1.50
CA GLY A 253 -14.53 6.16 -0.34
C GLY A 253 -13.13 5.55 -0.30
N VAL A 254 -12.65 4.95 -1.39
CA VAL A 254 -11.29 4.40 -1.49
C VAL A 254 -10.55 5.06 -2.66
N TYR A 255 -9.32 5.48 -2.43
CA TYR A 255 -8.52 6.21 -3.41
C TYR A 255 -7.13 5.58 -3.43
N ILE A 256 -6.67 5.12 -4.60
CA ILE A 256 -5.36 4.50 -4.79
C ILE A 256 -4.51 5.35 -5.73
N TYR A 257 -3.30 5.71 -5.29
CA TYR A 257 -2.41 6.64 -5.98
C TYR A 257 -1.24 5.89 -6.61
N VAL A 258 -1.14 5.99 -7.95
CA VAL A 258 -0.26 5.16 -8.79
C VAL A 258 0.62 6.05 -9.68
N GLU A 259 0.04 6.77 -10.66
CA GLU A 259 0.77 7.72 -11.52
C GLU A 259 0.62 9.19 -11.08
N ASP A 260 -0.40 9.47 -10.26
CA ASP A 260 -0.79 10.81 -9.83
C ASP A 260 -0.34 11.17 -8.42
N ILE A 261 -0.13 12.48 -8.25
CA ILE A 261 0.10 13.10 -6.95
C ILE A 261 -1.27 13.48 -6.39
N GLY A 262 -1.63 12.89 -5.25
CA GLY A 262 -2.87 13.18 -4.55
C GLY A 262 -2.79 14.42 -3.66
N VAL A 263 -3.95 15.04 -3.38
CA VAL A 263 -4.06 16.06 -2.34
C VAL A 263 -5.38 15.96 -1.56
N ARG A 264 -5.30 16.15 -0.24
CA ARG A 264 -6.42 16.33 0.67
C ARG A 264 -6.25 17.61 1.49
N TYR A 265 -7.18 18.54 1.29
CA TYR A 265 -7.33 19.73 2.12
C TYR A 265 -8.24 19.41 3.30
N ASN A 266 -7.73 19.60 4.51
CA ASN A 266 -8.36 19.21 5.78
C ASN A 266 -8.31 20.41 6.75
N LYS A 267 -8.96 20.32 7.91
CA LYS A 267 -9.01 21.42 8.89
C LYS A 267 -7.66 21.56 9.60
N GLY A 268 -6.85 22.52 9.16
CA GLY A 268 -5.53 22.82 9.75
C GLY A 268 -4.39 21.94 9.22
N ASN A 269 -4.66 21.08 8.23
CA ASN A 269 -3.63 20.32 7.53
C ASN A 269 -3.95 20.06 6.05
N ILE A 270 -2.92 19.79 5.28
CA ILE A 270 -3.00 19.36 3.88
C ILE A 270 -2.14 18.11 3.73
N VAL A 271 -2.68 17.03 3.19
CA VAL A 271 -1.90 15.81 2.92
C VAL A 271 -1.71 15.65 1.41
N ILE A 272 -0.46 15.74 0.96
CA ILE A 272 -0.03 15.44 -0.42
C ILE A 272 0.41 13.98 -0.46
N ILE A 273 0.06 13.23 -1.51
CA ILE A 273 0.31 11.79 -1.61
C ILE A 273 1.12 11.50 -2.86
N ILE A 274 2.27 10.83 -2.73
CA ILE A 274 3.20 10.50 -3.82
C ILE A 274 3.44 9.00 -3.92
N ASN A 275 3.63 8.49 -5.15
CA ASN A 275 4.11 7.13 -5.37
C ASN A 275 5.65 7.15 -5.40
N THR A 276 6.29 6.61 -4.36
CA THR A 276 7.75 6.59 -4.26
C THR A 276 8.42 5.55 -5.16
N ASN A 277 7.68 4.55 -5.67
CA ASN A 277 8.22 3.58 -6.65
C ASN A 277 8.66 4.26 -7.95
N LYS A 278 8.18 5.49 -8.22
CA LYS A 278 8.64 6.32 -9.34
C LYS A 278 10.11 6.72 -9.25
N PHE A 279 10.76 6.46 -8.12
CA PHE A 279 12.18 6.72 -7.90
C PHE A 279 13.10 5.52 -8.19
N ASP A 280 12.57 4.31 -8.48
CA ASP A 280 13.42 3.13 -8.78
C ASP A 280 14.11 3.23 -10.16
N ASP A 281 13.58 4.05 -11.06
CA ASP A 281 14.30 4.53 -12.24
C ASP A 281 14.80 5.96 -11.95
N TYR A 282 16.08 6.19 -12.23
CA TYR A 282 16.74 7.44 -11.87
C TYR A 282 16.20 8.64 -12.66
N ASP A 283 15.99 8.46 -13.96
CA ASP A 283 15.62 9.54 -14.87
C ASP A 283 14.11 9.83 -14.80
N GLU A 284 13.27 8.79 -14.68
CA GLU A 284 11.84 8.94 -14.32
C GLU A 284 11.70 9.61 -12.95
N GLY A 285 12.52 9.21 -11.97
CA GLY A 285 12.54 9.77 -10.62
C GLY A 285 12.87 11.27 -10.60
N LEU A 286 13.89 11.71 -11.34
CA LEU A 286 14.23 13.13 -11.48
C LEU A 286 13.11 13.94 -12.17
N ILE A 287 12.37 13.35 -13.10
CA ILE A 287 11.17 13.98 -13.71
C ILE A 287 10.03 14.06 -12.69
N TYR A 288 9.78 12.98 -11.93
CA TYR A 288 8.73 12.94 -10.92
C TYR A 288 9.00 13.93 -9.77
N LEU A 289 10.26 14.10 -9.33
CA LEU A 289 10.63 15.16 -8.37
C LEU A 289 10.28 16.57 -8.84
N LYS A 290 10.42 16.87 -10.14
CA LYS A 290 9.99 18.18 -10.68
C LYS A 290 8.48 18.35 -10.57
N ARG A 291 7.70 17.32 -10.93
CA ARG A 291 6.23 17.30 -10.77
C ARG A 291 5.82 17.48 -9.31
N ILE A 292 6.49 16.83 -8.35
CA ILE A 292 6.23 17.00 -6.92
C ILE A 292 6.51 18.45 -6.48
N ARG A 293 7.65 19.03 -6.87
CA ARG A 293 7.99 20.42 -6.53
C ARG A 293 6.99 21.42 -7.12
N GLU A 294 6.57 21.23 -8.38
CA GLU A 294 5.54 22.06 -9.04
C GLU A 294 4.19 21.94 -8.34
N PHE A 295 3.80 20.72 -7.94
CA PHE A 295 2.56 20.47 -7.23
C PHE A 295 2.55 21.06 -5.81
N ILE A 296 3.65 20.95 -5.07
CA ILE A 296 3.80 21.61 -3.75
C ILE A 296 3.72 23.13 -3.93
N LYS A 297 4.38 23.72 -4.93
CA LYS A 297 4.28 25.17 -5.23
C LYS A 297 2.83 25.58 -5.55
N TYR A 298 2.10 24.77 -6.31
CA TYR A 298 0.67 24.99 -6.54
C TYR A 298 -0.10 24.99 -5.21
N VAL A 299 -0.03 23.91 -4.43
CA VAL A 299 -0.71 23.78 -3.12
C VAL A 299 -0.39 24.94 -2.17
N VAL A 300 0.89 25.33 -2.06
CA VAL A 300 1.35 26.46 -1.23
C VAL A 300 0.84 27.81 -1.74
N GLY A 301 0.67 27.96 -3.06
CA GLY A 301 0.12 29.17 -3.67
C GLY A 301 -1.41 29.28 -3.63
N VAL A 302 -2.13 28.16 -3.47
CA VAL A 302 -3.61 28.15 -3.43
C VAL A 302 -4.23 27.90 -2.05
N ARG A 303 -3.47 27.41 -1.06
CA ARG A 303 -3.93 27.29 0.34
C ARG A 303 -4.36 28.63 0.92
N ASP A 304 -5.20 28.63 1.95
CA ASP A 304 -5.70 29.88 2.53
C ASP A 304 -4.55 30.73 3.06
N GLY A 305 -4.54 32.01 2.69
CA GLY A 305 -3.46 32.97 2.97
C GLY A 305 -3.14 33.22 4.46
N SER A 306 -3.82 32.54 5.38
CA SER A 306 -3.45 32.48 6.80
C SER A 306 -2.14 31.69 7.04
N GLY A 307 -1.75 30.79 6.13
CA GLY A 307 -0.54 29.96 6.27
C GLY A 307 -0.55 28.97 7.44
N SER A 308 -1.67 28.83 8.16
CA SER A 308 -1.79 28.08 9.43
C SER A 308 -1.82 26.55 9.28
N GLU A 309 -2.04 26.06 8.05
CA GLU A 309 -2.18 24.65 7.72
C GLU A 309 -0.83 23.93 7.63
N GLN A 310 -0.68 22.83 8.37
CA GLN A 310 0.49 21.96 8.24
C GLN A 310 0.41 21.15 6.95
N ILE A 311 1.45 21.20 6.12
CA ILE A 311 1.58 20.32 4.97
C ILE A 311 2.27 19.02 5.39
N PHE A 312 1.63 17.90 5.09
CA PHE A 312 2.20 16.56 5.15
C PHE A 312 2.43 16.05 3.73
N VAL A 313 3.52 15.31 3.50
CA VAL A 313 3.70 14.49 2.30
C VAL A 313 3.70 13.03 2.72
N MET A 314 2.92 12.19 2.04
CA MET A 314 2.87 10.74 2.23
C MET A 314 3.53 10.02 1.06
N GLY A 315 4.49 9.15 1.35
CA GLY A 315 5.07 8.20 0.42
C GLY A 315 5.27 6.85 1.09
N HIS A 316 5.67 5.82 0.34
CA HIS A 316 5.97 4.51 0.93
C HIS A 316 7.43 4.47 1.44
N ILE A 317 8.40 4.83 0.61
CA ILE A 317 9.83 4.79 0.91
C ILE A 317 10.25 5.95 1.86
N PRO A 318 10.99 5.71 2.96
CA PRO A 318 11.45 6.76 3.89
C PRO A 318 12.63 7.58 3.33
N LEU A 319 12.96 8.70 3.97
CA LEU A 319 14.24 9.41 3.73
C LEU A 319 15.38 8.73 4.51
N PHE A 320 15.09 8.32 5.74
CA PHE A 320 16.01 7.56 6.61
C PHE A 320 15.28 6.36 7.17
N ASN A 321 15.90 5.17 7.12
CA ASN A 321 15.39 3.97 7.77
C ASN A 321 16.04 3.82 9.16
N PHE A 322 15.31 3.18 10.08
CA PHE A 322 15.80 2.79 11.40
C PHE A 322 15.60 1.29 11.55
N LYS A 323 16.67 0.51 11.42
CA LYS A 323 16.62 -0.96 11.49
C LYS A 323 17.84 -1.44 12.30
N LYS A 324 17.65 -2.40 13.21
CA LYS A 324 18.74 -2.99 14.03
C LYS A 324 19.56 -1.96 14.81
N ASP A 325 18.89 -0.98 15.42
CA ASP A 325 19.48 0.11 16.21
C ASP A 325 20.41 1.07 15.42
N GLU A 326 20.43 0.95 14.09
CA GLU A 326 21.13 1.84 13.16
C GLU A 326 20.14 2.72 12.39
N ILE A 327 20.48 4.01 12.27
CA ILE A 327 19.78 4.94 11.37
C ILE A 327 20.66 5.13 10.13
N ASN A 328 20.10 4.88 8.96
CA ASN A 328 20.79 5.00 7.68
C ASN A 328 19.95 5.84 6.72
N ILE A 329 20.62 6.61 5.83
CA ILE A 329 19.92 7.20 4.69
C ILE A 329 19.31 6.09 3.84
N GLN A 330 18.10 6.31 3.32
CA GLN A 330 17.47 5.35 2.45
C GLN A 330 18.24 5.24 1.13
N ASP A 331 18.42 4.01 0.67
CA ASP A 331 19.16 3.72 -0.56
C ASP A 331 18.24 2.94 -1.51
N ILE A 332 17.66 3.66 -2.49
CA ILE A 332 16.66 3.13 -3.43
C ILE A 332 17.28 2.02 -4.31
N ASP A 333 18.53 2.21 -4.74
CA ASP A 333 19.36 1.14 -5.30
C ASP A 333 20.75 1.17 -4.67
N LYS A 334 20.97 0.25 -3.71
CA LYS A 334 22.24 0.03 -3.00
C LYS A 334 23.46 -0.21 -3.92
N LYS A 335 23.27 -0.47 -5.21
CA LYS A 335 24.35 -0.61 -6.21
C LYS A 335 24.68 0.70 -6.93
N GLN A 336 23.83 1.71 -6.82
CA GLN A 336 23.92 2.98 -7.53
C GLN A 336 23.74 4.16 -6.55
N PRO A 337 24.79 4.55 -5.79
CA PRO A 337 24.71 5.62 -4.79
C PRO A 337 24.13 6.96 -5.28
N LYS A 338 24.19 7.23 -6.59
CA LYS A 338 23.51 8.38 -7.23
C LYS A 338 22.02 8.51 -6.84
N PHE A 339 21.32 7.41 -6.56
CA PHE A 339 19.90 7.46 -6.16
C PHE A 339 19.68 8.20 -4.82
N ARG A 340 20.71 8.33 -3.97
CA ARG A 340 20.66 9.17 -2.76
C ARG A 340 20.43 10.66 -3.09
N GLU A 341 20.76 11.10 -4.31
CA GLU A 341 20.44 12.44 -4.80
C GLU A 341 18.93 12.69 -4.78
N ILE A 342 18.10 11.66 -5.04
CA ILE A 342 16.63 11.77 -4.97
C ILE A 342 16.18 12.03 -3.53
N ILE A 343 16.71 11.27 -2.57
CA ILE A 343 16.40 11.40 -1.14
C ILE A 343 16.79 12.77 -0.60
N VAL A 344 17.98 13.25 -0.96
CA VAL A 344 18.46 14.60 -0.57
C VAL A 344 17.62 15.70 -1.22
N ARG A 345 17.27 15.59 -2.50
CA ARG A 345 16.37 16.54 -3.18
C ARG A 345 14.96 16.56 -2.59
N LEU A 346 14.46 15.45 -2.05
CA LEU A 346 13.21 15.41 -1.28
C LEU A 346 13.36 16.12 0.08
N PHE A 347 14.44 15.83 0.81
CA PHE A 347 14.74 16.49 2.08
C PHE A 347 14.76 18.02 1.93
N ASP A 348 15.53 18.56 0.98
CA ASP A 348 15.60 20.01 0.76
C ASP A 348 14.23 20.60 0.35
N MET A 349 13.48 19.90 -0.51
CA MET A 349 12.12 20.31 -0.89
C MET A 349 11.14 20.32 0.30
N PHE A 350 11.32 19.43 1.27
CA PHE A 350 10.51 19.38 2.48
C PHE A 350 10.92 20.44 3.50
N VAL A 351 12.22 20.77 3.60
CA VAL A 351 12.73 21.93 4.34
C VAL A 351 12.11 23.23 3.79
N GLU A 352 12.27 23.48 2.48
CA GLU A 352 11.79 24.69 1.77
C GLU A 352 10.33 25.02 2.08
N ASN A 353 9.49 23.99 2.28
CA ASN A 353 8.04 24.12 2.42
C ASN A 353 7.51 23.77 3.84
N SER A 354 8.42 23.58 4.81
CA SER A 354 8.11 23.16 6.19
C SER A 354 7.19 21.93 6.29
N ILE A 355 7.46 20.95 5.45
CA ILE A 355 6.70 19.70 5.33
C ILE A 355 7.09 18.71 6.43
N ILE A 356 6.10 17.95 6.90
CA ILE A 356 6.31 16.72 7.68
C ILE A 356 6.12 15.53 6.74
N TYR A 357 7.05 14.59 6.74
CA TYR A 357 6.99 13.40 5.90
C TYR A 357 6.39 12.22 6.68
N ILE A 358 5.39 11.54 6.12
CA ILE A 358 4.79 10.32 6.67
C ILE A 358 5.05 9.13 5.73
N CYS A 359 5.61 8.03 6.23
CA CYS A 359 6.11 6.93 5.39
C CYS A 359 6.07 5.53 6.03
N ALA A 360 6.49 4.51 5.28
CA ALA A 360 6.50 3.09 5.64
C ALA A 360 7.84 2.41 5.20
N ASP A 361 7.81 1.20 4.61
CA ASP A 361 8.94 0.35 4.14
C ASP A 361 9.95 -0.10 5.23
N THR A 362 10.10 0.67 6.30
CA THR A 362 10.66 0.21 7.56
C THR A 362 9.51 -0.26 8.46
N HIS A 363 9.51 -1.55 8.82
CA HIS A 363 8.44 -2.20 9.55
C HIS A 363 8.53 -1.91 11.06
N ASN A 364 8.62 -0.66 11.46
CA ASN A 364 8.42 -0.27 12.84
C ASN A 364 7.68 1.06 12.89
N PHE A 365 7.39 1.51 14.10
CA PHE A 365 7.13 2.92 14.30
C PHE A 365 8.44 3.62 14.62
N SER A 366 8.67 4.75 13.96
CA SER A 366 9.67 5.73 14.41
C SER A 366 9.22 7.15 14.09
N ILE A 367 9.66 8.10 14.90
CA ILE A 367 9.52 9.52 14.61
C ILE A 367 10.87 10.20 14.81
N MET A 368 11.32 10.88 13.76
CA MET A 368 12.67 11.45 13.65
C MET A 368 12.61 12.96 13.47
N ARG A 369 13.49 13.67 14.19
CA ARG A 369 13.90 15.04 13.90
C ARG A 369 15.20 14.99 13.13
N ILE A 370 15.17 15.29 11.83
CA ILE A 370 16.33 15.23 10.94
C ILE A 370 16.80 16.66 10.67
N LYS A 371 17.93 17.06 11.26
CA LYS A 371 18.59 18.36 11.05
C LYS A 371 19.77 18.22 10.10
N CYS A 372 19.96 19.14 9.16
CA CYS A 372 21.10 19.14 8.25
C CYS A 372 22.08 20.29 8.54
N ASP A 373 23.37 20.01 8.47
CA ASP A 373 24.51 20.95 8.56
C ASP A 373 24.47 21.88 9.78
N ASN A 374 23.94 21.36 10.88
CA ASN A 374 23.74 22.04 12.16
C ASN A 374 22.81 23.27 12.10
N ASP A 375 22.05 23.42 11.02
CA ASP A 375 21.12 24.53 10.79
C ASP A 375 19.71 24.18 11.26
N GLU A 376 19.23 24.87 12.31
CA GLU A 376 17.90 24.67 12.87
C GLU A 376 16.74 25.09 11.92
N SER A 377 17.02 25.81 10.83
CA SER A 377 16.06 26.04 9.76
C SER A 377 15.91 24.83 8.83
N ARG A 378 17.00 24.06 8.65
CA ARG A 378 17.06 22.86 7.79
C ARG A 378 16.70 21.59 8.56
N VAL A 379 15.45 21.56 9.02
CA VAL A 379 14.88 20.43 9.77
C VAL A 379 13.65 19.85 9.06
N VAL A 380 13.61 18.52 8.92
CA VAL A 380 12.44 17.75 8.50
C VAL A 380 12.03 16.82 9.65
N ILE A 381 10.72 16.71 9.91
CA ILE A 381 10.19 15.63 10.74
C ILE A 381 9.74 14.49 9.83
N GLN A 382 10.22 13.28 10.10
CA GLN A 382 9.74 12.06 9.47
C GLN A 382 8.98 11.23 10.50
N ILE A 383 7.80 10.72 10.15
CA ILE A 383 7.02 9.76 10.93
C ILE A 383 6.89 8.50 10.08
N THR A 384 7.46 7.39 10.55
CA THR A 384 7.36 6.09 9.92
C THR A 384 6.42 5.20 10.73
N ALA A 385 5.50 4.49 10.06
CA ALA A 385 4.55 3.58 10.71
C ALA A 385 4.31 2.32 9.86
N GLY A 386 5.37 1.63 9.47
CA GLY A 386 5.34 0.49 8.54
C GLY A 386 4.94 -0.86 9.15
N SER A 387 4.31 -0.89 10.31
CA SER A 387 3.94 -2.12 11.02
C SER A 387 2.43 -2.31 11.18
N GLY A 388 1.64 -1.90 10.18
CA GLY A 388 0.18 -2.11 10.16
C GLY A 388 -0.26 -3.59 10.05
N GLY A 389 0.70 -4.51 9.87
CA GLY A 389 0.48 -5.95 9.74
C GLY A 389 1.66 -6.72 9.16
N ALA A 390 2.66 -6.06 8.57
CA ALA A 390 3.96 -6.66 8.27
C ALA A 390 4.78 -6.93 9.54
N ASP A 391 5.58 -8.01 9.49
CA ASP A 391 6.44 -8.43 10.59
C ASP A 391 7.48 -7.34 10.92
N PRO A 392 7.58 -6.92 12.18
CA PRO A 392 8.42 -5.80 12.56
C PRO A 392 9.92 -5.96 12.26
N ASP A 393 10.54 -4.86 11.84
CA ASP A 393 11.99 -4.67 11.82
C ASP A 393 12.46 -4.40 13.26
N LEU A 394 12.57 -5.47 14.06
CA LEU A 394 12.88 -5.41 15.48
C LEU A 394 14.21 -4.66 15.75
N LEU A 395 14.12 -3.71 16.69
CA LEU A 395 15.25 -3.06 17.36
C LEU A 395 15.61 -3.86 18.62
N THR A 396 16.87 -3.86 19.06
CA THR A 396 17.22 -4.45 20.36
C THR A 396 16.74 -3.59 21.53
N THR A 397 16.58 -2.28 21.30
CA THR A 397 16.09 -1.31 22.28
C THR A 397 14.93 -0.50 21.70
N GLU A 398 13.88 -0.27 22.50
CA GLU A 398 12.85 0.72 22.15
C GLU A 398 13.24 2.11 22.68
N TYR A 399 13.11 3.11 21.82
CA TYR A 399 13.40 4.51 22.12
C TYR A 399 12.06 5.24 22.29
N ALA A 400 11.29 4.82 23.29
CA ALA A 400 9.89 5.21 23.48
C ALA A 400 9.73 6.68 23.89
N THR A 401 10.37 7.05 25.00
CA THR A 401 10.29 8.36 25.67
C THR A 401 11.59 9.14 25.64
N GLU A 402 12.73 8.47 25.44
CA GLU A 402 14.05 9.07 25.27
C GLU A 402 14.55 8.76 23.85
N PRO A 403 14.90 9.76 23.04
CA PRO A 403 15.35 9.54 21.67
C PRO A 403 16.81 9.08 21.62
N THR A 404 17.15 8.24 20.64
CA THR A 404 18.56 8.05 20.26
C THR A 404 19.02 9.19 19.35
N ASN A 405 20.27 9.64 19.51
CA ASN A 405 20.91 10.57 18.59
C ASN A 405 21.89 9.83 17.66
N ARG A 406 21.85 10.12 16.36
CA ARG A 406 22.83 9.66 15.36
C ARG A 406 23.32 10.82 14.50
N THR A 407 24.61 10.82 14.16
CA THR A 407 25.17 11.71 13.13
C THR A 407 25.54 10.91 11.89
N ILE A 408 25.00 11.29 10.73
CA ILE A 408 25.30 10.68 9.43
C ILE A 408 26.03 11.71 8.58
N LYS A 409 27.19 11.34 8.03
CA LYS A 409 27.96 12.18 7.09
C LYS A 409 27.88 11.54 5.70
N LEU A 410 27.26 12.25 4.76
CA LEU A 410 27.18 11.87 3.37
C LEU A 410 28.18 12.71 2.57
N LYS A 411 29.03 12.06 1.78
CA LYS A 411 29.97 12.71 0.86
C LYS A 411 29.79 12.10 -0.51
N GLU A 412 29.14 12.81 -1.40
CA GLU A 412 28.72 12.32 -2.71
C GLU A 412 28.99 13.39 -3.78
N THR A 413 28.93 13.02 -5.06
CA THR A 413 29.22 13.95 -6.18
C THR A 413 28.26 15.14 -6.27
N PHE A 414 27.09 15.06 -5.63
CA PHE A 414 26.09 16.12 -5.57
C PHE A 414 26.16 16.98 -4.30
N GLY A 415 27.09 16.71 -3.38
CA GLY A 415 27.36 17.54 -2.20
C GLY A 415 27.82 16.76 -0.96
N ASP A 416 28.38 17.50 0.00
CA ASP A 416 28.67 17.04 1.36
C ASP A 416 27.49 17.45 2.27
N TYR A 417 26.89 16.50 2.99
CA TYR A 417 25.78 16.72 3.92
C TYR A 417 26.08 16.08 5.27
N LYS A 418 25.82 16.80 6.37
CA LYS A 418 25.90 16.25 7.73
C LYS A 418 24.51 16.28 8.37
N PHE A 419 23.90 15.11 8.54
CA PHE A 419 22.63 14.97 9.26
C PHE A 419 22.88 14.67 10.74
N GLU A 420 22.19 15.41 11.62
CA GLU A 420 22.04 15.13 13.04
C GLU A 420 20.58 14.69 13.26
N ILE A 421 20.35 13.48 13.75
CA ILE A 421 19.04 12.84 13.81
C ILE A 421 18.73 12.42 15.25
N ASP A 422 17.67 12.97 15.81
CA ASP A 422 17.06 12.49 17.06
C ASP A 422 15.86 11.60 16.70
N ALA A 423 15.83 10.36 17.17
CA ALA A 423 14.82 9.38 16.78
C ALA A 423 14.22 8.64 17.99
N TYR A 424 12.89 8.62 18.03
CA TYR A 424 12.10 7.71 18.86
C TYR A 424 11.65 6.53 18.01
N ALA A 425 11.56 5.32 18.57
CA ALA A 425 11.14 4.12 17.85
C ALA A 425 10.63 2.98 18.73
N LEU A 426 9.73 2.14 18.18
CA LEU A 426 8.95 1.14 18.90
C LEU A 426 8.78 -0.17 18.10
N ASN A 427 8.83 -1.30 18.81
CA ASN A 427 8.73 -2.66 18.27
C ASN A 427 7.31 -3.22 18.41
N SER A 428 6.45 -2.97 17.43
CA SER A 428 5.08 -3.48 17.50
C SER A 428 4.33 -3.47 16.19
N TYR A 429 3.29 -4.30 16.11
CA TYR A 429 2.17 -4.09 15.20
C TYR A 429 1.27 -2.98 15.76
N GLY A 430 0.93 -1.99 14.93
CA GLY A 430 0.20 -0.81 15.40
C GLY A 430 -0.07 0.23 14.31
N TYR A 431 -0.48 1.43 14.73
CA TYR A 431 -0.77 2.57 13.86
C TYR A 431 -0.60 3.90 14.60
N ALA A 432 -0.44 4.99 13.86
CA ALA A 432 -0.42 6.34 14.40
C ALA A 432 -1.78 7.04 14.18
N THR A 433 -2.19 7.89 15.13
CA THR A 433 -3.18 8.95 14.90
C THR A 433 -2.46 10.29 14.94
N VAL A 434 -2.76 11.16 13.98
CA VAL A 434 -2.16 12.50 13.86
C VAL A 434 -3.27 13.53 13.99
N SER A 435 -3.06 14.57 14.80
CA SER A 435 -4.01 15.67 15.01
C SER A 435 -3.34 17.04 14.86
N THR A 436 -4.03 17.96 14.19
CA THR A 436 -3.64 19.36 14.02
C THR A 436 -4.65 20.34 14.65
N GLU A 437 -5.35 19.90 15.70
CA GLU A 437 -6.42 20.69 16.36
C GLU A 437 -5.88 21.89 17.14
N VAL A 438 -4.67 21.80 17.68
CA VAL A 438 -4.00 22.87 18.42
C VAL A 438 -3.16 23.71 17.44
N ALA A 439 -3.44 25.01 17.34
CA ALA A 439 -2.87 25.87 16.29
C ALA A 439 -1.34 25.76 16.09
N ASN A 440 -0.57 25.67 17.19
CA ASN A 440 0.90 25.68 17.19
C ASN A 440 1.56 24.32 17.45
N LYS A 441 0.77 23.25 17.61
CA LYS A 441 1.24 21.90 17.95
C LYS A 441 0.66 20.88 16.98
N ILE A 442 1.32 19.73 16.87
CA ILE A 442 0.81 18.56 16.16
C ILE A 442 1.00 17.38 17.11
N THR A 443 -0.09 16.66 17.36
CA THR A 443 -0.08 15.50 18.26
C THR A 443 -0.03 14.24 17.41
N VAL A 444 0.96 13.38 17.66
CA VAL A 444 1.10 12.05 17.04
C VAL A 444 1.00 11.02 18.16
N CYS A 445 -0.12 10.30 18.26
CA CYS A 445 -0.26 9.20 19.22
C CYS A 445 -0.05 7.88 18.48
N TYR A 446 0.98 7.13 18.87
CA TYR A 446 1.17 5.77 18.36
C TYR A 446 0.51 4.75 19.28
N LYS A 447 -0.27 3.86 18.67
CA LYS A 447 -1.00 2.78 19.32
C LYS A 447 -0.22 1.48 19.12
N GLN A 448 0.60 1.12 20.12
CA GLN A 448 1.28 -0.17 20.18
C GLN A 448 0.23 -1.23 20.59
N ILE A 449 -0.40 -1.85 19.59
CA ILE A 449 -1.48 -2.83 19.80
C ILE A 449 -0.90 -4.20 20.20
N ILE A 450 0.23 -4.59 19.60
CA ILE A 450 0.93 -5.83 19.91
C ILE A 450 2.42 -5.56 19.89
N LYS A 451 3.03 -5.58 21.07
CA LYS A 451 4.48 -5.55 21.24
C LYS A 451 5.06 -6.87 20.74
N ASP A 452 5.78 -6.84 19.61
CA ASP A 452 6.48 -8.03 19.11
C ASP A 452 7.81 -8.13 19.87
N ARG A 453 8.10 -9.31 20.41
CA ARG A 453 9.31 -9.57 21.19
C ARG A 453 10.10 -10.65 20.46
N ASP A 454 11.42 -10.49 20.41
CA ASP A 454 12.36 -11.52 19.91
C ASP A 454 12.43 -12.76 20.84
N ASP A 455 11.68 -12.75 21.94
CA ASP A 455 11.84 -13.67 23.06
C ASP A 455 11.12 -15.01 22.83
N THR A 456 11.90 -15.95 22.31
CA THR A 456 11.54 -17.36 22.08
C THR A 456 11.23 -18.17 23.35
N THR A 457 11.29 -17.58 24.55
CA THR A 457 11.07 -18.30 25.82
C THR A 457 9.62 -18.31 26.31
N ALA A 458 8.71 -17.54 25.69
CA ALA A 458 7.29 -17.52 26.06
C ALA A 458 6.59 -18.85 25.70
N THR A 459 6.59 -19.81 26.64
CA THR A 459 5.90 -21.10 26.44
C THR A 459 4.41 -20.91 26.13
N ALA A 460 3.85 -21.75 25.25
CA ALA A 460 2.48 -21.61 24.75
C ALA A 460 1.35 -21.62 25.82
N ALA A 461 1.67 -21.93 27.09
CA ALA A 461 0.73 -21.88 28.20
C ALA A 461 0.46 -20.46 28.72
N THR A 462 1.41 -19.51 28.58
CA THR A 462 1.21 -18.09 28.95
C THR A 462 0.57 -17.25 27.85
N ALA A 463 0.33 -17.81 26.67
CA ALA A 463 -0.32 -17.14 25.53
C ALA A 463 -1.86 -16.96 25.66
N ALA A 464 -2.39 -17.00 26.89
CA ALA A 464 -3.69 -16.41 27.22
C ALA A 464 -3.63 -14.87 27.33
N ALA A 465 -2.55 -14.26 26.81
CA ALA A 465 -2.17 -12.88 27.01
C ALA A 465 -3.23 -11.89 26.50
N ILE A 466 -3.91 -11.27 27.46
CA ILE A 466 -4.41 -9.91 27.34
C ILE A 466 -3.23 -9.06 26.87
N THR A 467 -3.32 -8.47 25.68
CA THR A 467 -2.29 -7.53 25.22
C THR A 467 -2.63 -6.15 25.76
N GLU A 468 -1.85 -5.68 26.74
CA GLU A 468 -1.91 -4.30 27.21
C GLU A 468 -1.48 -3.36 26.05
N ILE A 469 -2.42 -2.53 25.60
CA ILE A 469 -2.18 -1.58 24.51
C ILE A 469 -1.44 -0.37 25.08
N THR A 470 -0.21 -0.17 24.62
CA THR A 470 0.60 0.98 25.02
C THR A 470 0.32 2.17 24.10
N ASN A 471 0.07 3.33 24.70
CA ASN A 471 -0.26 4.58 24.00
C ASN A 471 0.84 5.61 24.25
N ILE A 472 1.69 5.89 23.26
CA ILE A 472 2.75 6.89 23.41
C ILE A 472 2.41 8.11 22.55
N THR A 473 2.47 9.29 23.16
CA THR A 473 2.07 10.55 22.52
C THR A 473 3.28 11.44 22.30
N TYR A 474 3.50 11.85 21.07
CA TYR A 474 4.54 12.79 20.67
C TYR A 474 3.89 14.12 20.31
N THR A 475 4.37 15.21 20.91
CA THR A 475 4.00 16.57 20.54
C THR A 475 5.12 17.17 19.68
N ILE A 476 4.79 17.58 18.46
CA ILE A 476 5.66 18.36 17.58
C ILE A 476 5.26 19.82 17.69
N ALA A 477 6.19 20.69 18.10
CA ALA A 477 5.96 22.13 18.08
C ALA A 477 6.24 22.69 16.67
N LYS A 478 5.27 23.36 16.05
CA LYS A 478 5.36 23.77 14.63
C LYS A 478 6.49 24.78 14.36
N ALA A 479 6.78 25.68 15.31
CA ALA A 479 7.68 26.81 15.11
C ALA A 479 9.17 26.41 15.03
N ASN A 480 9.60 25.42 15.82
CA ASN A 480 11.00 25.00 15.99
C ASN A 480 11.22 23.50 15.68
N LYS A 481 10.15 22.79 15.30
CA LYS A 481 10.17 21.35 14.97
C LYS A 481 10.81 20.51 16.08
N THR A 482 10.57 20.85 17.35
CA THR A 482 11.00 20.01 18.49
C THR A 482 9.95 18.94 18.76
N ILE A 483 10.41 17.74 19.10
CA ILE A 483 9.57 16.59 19.44
C ILE A 483 9.73 16.31 20.94
N THR A 484 8.62 16.26 21.67
CA THR A 484 8.57 15.83 23.07
C THR A 484 7.65 14.62 23.19
N ALA A 485 8.15 13.54 23.79
CA ALA A 485 7.34 12.38 24.13
C ALA A 485 6.66 12.57 25.50
N THR A 486 5.44 12.07 25.62
CA THR A 486 4.70 11.97 26.89
C THR A 486 4.05 10.59 26.94
N ASP A 487 4.32 9.85 28.01
CA ASP A 487 3.62 8.61 28.29
C ASP A 487 2.20 8.93 28.80
N ALA A 488 1.20 8.17 28.34
CA ALA A 488 -0.21 8.43 28.68
C ALA A 488 -0.52 8.20 30.18
N ALA A 489 0.39 7.57 30.93
CA ALA A 489 0.25 7.32 32.36
C ALA A 489 0.37 8.58 33.25
N THR A 490 0.92 9.70 32.75
CA THR A 490 1.25 10.88 33.58
C THR A 490 0.60 12.21 33.16
N ASP A 491 -0.34 12.20 32.19
CA ASP A 491 -1.02 13.42 31.75
C ASP A 491 -2.14 13.86 32.72
N THR A 492 -1.73 14.49 33.83
CA THR A 492 -2.63 15.14 34.79
C THR A 492 -2.93 16.61 34.47
N ASP A 493 -2.39 17.16 33.38
CA ASP A 493 -2.46 18.61 33.07
C ASP A 493 -3.22 18.91 31.76
N ALA A 494 -4.12 18.00 31.37
CA ALA A 494 -5.13 18.20 30.34
C ALA A 494 -6.24 19.18 30.81
N THR A 495 -5.85 20.40 31.21
CA THR A 495 -6.79 21.47 31.55
C THR A 495 -7.43 22.07 30.28
N ASN A 496 -8.76 21.93 30.19
CA ASN A 496 -9.64 22.71 29.30
C ASN A 496 -9.47 22.54 27.77
N VAL A 497 -9.48 21.30 27.27
CA VAL A 497 -10.14 21.01 25.98
C VAL A 497 -11.34 20.11 26.25
N ALA A 498 -12.51 20.50 25.77
CA ALA A 498 -13.79 19.89 26.15
C ALA A 498 -13.90 18.42 25.69
N LYS A 499 -13.61 17.51 26.63
CA LYS A 499 -13.94 16.08 26.55
C LYS A 499 -15.48 15.96 26.46
N PRO A 500 -16.07 15.45 25.36
CA PRO A 500 -17.49 15.15 25.34
C PRO A 500 -17.77 14.06 26.38
N MET A 501 -18.66 14.35 27.34
CA MET A 501 -18.93 13.45 28.46
C MET A 501 -19.40 12.07 27.99
N GLY A 502 -18.69 11.05 28.47
CA GLY A 502 -19.07 9.65 28.47
C GLY A 502 -18.12 8.95 29.42
N ASP A 503 -18.64 8.30 30.46
CA ASP A 503 -17.83 7.65 31.49
C ASP A 503 -16.86 6.65 30.87
N ALA A 504 -15.57 6.88 31.14
CA ALA A 504 -14.49 5.97 30.82
C ALA A 504 -13.45 6.08 31.93
N THR A 505 -13.62 5.21 32.93
CA THR A 505 -12.51 4.64 33.67
C THR A 505 -11.45 4.14 32.68
N ASN A 506 -10.17 4.21 33.05
CA ASN A 506 -9.08 3.57 32.30
C ASN A 506 -9.21 2.04 32.44
N VAL A 507 -10.16 1.45 31.73
CA VAL A 507 -10.24 0.02 31.51
C VAL A 507 -9.25 -0.28 30.39
N GLU A 508 -8.19 -1.01 30.72
CA GLU A 508 -7.30 -1.62 29.72
C GLU A 508 -8.16 -2.45 28.75
N GLU A 509 -8.26 -2.00 27.51
CA GLU A 509 -9.11 -2.64 26.49
C GLU A 509 -8.52 -3.98 26.05
N THR A 510 -8.83 -5.03 26.79
CA THR A 510 -8.30 -6.36 26.53
C THR A 510 -8.73 -6.89 25.15
N ILE A 511 -7.77 -7.17 24.27
CA ILE A 511 -8.04 -7.81 22.98
C ILE A 511 -7.99 -9.33 23.17
N ASN A 512 -9.09 -10.03 22.86
CA ASN A 512 -9.08 -11.48 22.77
C ASN A 512 -8.42 -11.93 21.44
N ILE A 513 -7.09 -12.06 21.47
CA ILE A 513 -6.26 -12.43 20.31
C ILE A 513 -6.58 -13.82 19.73
N ASN A 514 -7.21 -14.73 20.51
CA ASN A 514 -7.54 -16.08 20.04
C ASN A 514 -8.47 -16.10 18.81
N ASN A 515 -9.31 -15.08 18.64
CA ASN A 515 -10.19 -14.91 17.47
C ASN A 515 -9.42 -14.65 16.16
N TYR A 516 -8.11 -14.37 16.25
CA TYR A 516 -7.25 -13.97 15.14
C TYR A 516 -6.17 -15.00 14.81
N ARG A 517 -6.23 -16.19 15.43
CA ARG A 517 -5.30 -17.30 15.15
C ARG A 517 -5.24 -17.55 13.65
N ASN A 518 -4.02 -17.63 13.12
CA ASN A 518 -3.76 -17.74 11.68
C ASN A 518 -4.38 -19.00 11.04
N THR A 519 -4.77 -19.98 11.86
CA THR A 519 -4.90 -21.36 11.41
C THR A 519 -5.95 -21.53 10.32
N GLU A 520 -7.05 -20.77 10.29
CA GLU A 520 -8.02 -20.90 9.20
C GLU A 520 -7.49 -20.34 7.87
N VAL A 521 -6.89 -19.16 7.90
CA VAL A 521 -6.32 -18.49 6.72
C VAL A 521 -5.16 -19.33 6.19
N CYS A 522 -4.24 -19.73 7.06
CA CYS A 522 -3.05 -20.51 6.69
C CYS A 522 -3.36 -21.97 6.36
N LYS A 523 -4.38 -22.63 6.96
CA LYS A 523 -4.85 -23.95 6.50
C LYS A 523 -5.48 -23.86 5.11
N LYS A 524 -6.20 -22.78 4.77
CA LYS A 524 -6.70 -22.55 3.40
C LYS A 524 -5.53 -22.42 2.43
N ILE A 525 -4.54 -21.57 2.73
CA ILE A 525 -3.32 -21.39 1.92
C ILE A 525 -2.55 -22.71 1.73
N ALA A 526 -2.39 -23.52 2.78
CA ALA A 526 -1.73 -24.83 2.69
C ALA A 526 -2.51 -25.81 1.78
N LYS A 527 -3.84 -25.88 1.91
CA LYS A 527 -4.70 -26.84 1.20
C LYS A 527 -5.10 -26.42 -0.22
N GLN A 528 -5.02 -25.14 -0.56
CA GLN A 528 -5.46 -24.60 -1.85
C GLN A 528 -4.60 -25.09 -3.03
N LYS A 529 -5.25 -25.77 -3.98
CA LYS A 529 -4.73 -26.03 -5.35
C LYS A 529 -5.07 -24.90 -6.34
N HIS A 530 -6.02 -24.03 -5.96
CA HIS A 530 -6.53 -22.85 -6.67
C HIS A 530 -6.82 -21.75 -5.62
N GLY A 531 -6.92 -20.47 -5.97
CA GLY A 531 -7.06 -19.36 -5.00
C GLY A 531 -5.90 -18.35 -4.96
N TYR A 532 -5.13 -18.23 -6.05
CA TYR A 532 -4.00 -17.29 -6.17
C TYR A 532 -3.94 -16.68 -7.58
N ILE A 533 -3.60 -15.39 -7.68
CA ILE A 533 -3.26 -14.71 -8.95
C ILE A 533 -1.78 -14.96 -9.30
N THR A 534 -1.49 -16.25 -9.37
CA THR A 534 -0.27 -16.91 -9.84
C THR A 534 -0.64 -18.37 -9.98
N SER A 535 -1.68 -18.64 -10.76
CA SER A 535 -2.13 -20.00 -10.98
C SER A 535 -1.07 -20.74 -11.82
N LEU A 536 -1.03 -22.07 -11.70
CA LEU A 536 -0.24 -22.92 -12.60
C LEU A 536 -0.71 -22.85 -14.07
N ASN A 537 -1.81 -22.16 -14.34
CA ASN A 537 -2.27 -21.77 -15.66
C ASN A 537 -1.70 -20.38 -16.04
N HIS A 538 -0.82 -20.39 -17.03
CA HIS A 538 -0.10 -19.26 -17.62
C HIS A 538 -0.99 -18.15 -18.23
N LYS A 539 -2.32 -18.33 -18.30
CA LYS A 539 -3.28 -17.31 -18.77
C LYS A 539 -3.87 -16.43 -17.66
N ILE A 540 -3.64 -16.80 -16.40
CA ILE A 540 -4.26 -16.17 -15.21
C ILE A 540 -3.20 -15.50 -14.32
N ALA A 541 -1.92 -15.68 -14.62
CA ALA A 541 -0.84 -15.27 -13.74
C ALA A 541 -0.32 -13.87 -14.08
N CYS A 542 -0.43 -12.90 -13.16
CA CYS A 542 0.34 -11.67 -13.27
C CYS A 542 1.86 -11.96 -13.32
N PHE A 543 2.32 -13.11 -12.77
CA PHE A 543 3.74 -13.49 -12.74
C PHE A 543 4.00 -14.99 -12.90
N THR A 544 5.02 -15.30 -13.69
CA THR A 544 5.91 -16.45 -13.45
C THR A 544 7.34 -15.98 -13.42
N LYS A 545 8.00 -16.10 -12.26
CA LYS A 545 9.46 -16.01 -12.17
C LYS A 545 10.00 -17.42 -11.93
N LYS A 546 10.72 -17.97 -12.90
CA LYS A 546 11.66 -19.06 -12.59
C LYS A 546 12.78 -18.43 -11.77
N GLU A 547 13.11 -19.00 -10.61
CA GLU A 547 14.44 -18.72 -10.07
C GLU A 547 15.47 -19.18 -11.12
N LYS A 548 16.47 -18.33 -11.39
CA LYS A 548 17.76 -18.85 -11.84
C LYS A 548 18.24 -19.73 -10.70
N GLU A 549 18.57 -20.98 -10.99
CA GLU A 549 19.16 -21.87 -9.99
C GLU A 549 20.33 -21.12 -9.36
N LYS A 550 20.29 -20.93 -8.03
CA LYS A 550 21.49 -20.50 -7.31
C LYS A 550 22.49 -21.60 -7.53
N ASP A 551 23.53 -21.33 -8.31
CA ASP A 551 24.63 -22.27 -8.53
C ASP A 551 25.06 -22.81 -7.18
N LYS A 552 24.81 -24.11 -6.97
CA LYS A 552 25.31 -24.82 -5.80
C LYS A 552 26.83 -24.81 -5.93
N LYS A 553 27.45 -23.83 -5.28
CA LYS A 553 28.90 -23.73 -5.14
C LYS A 553 29.39 -25.10 -4.68
N GLU A 554 30.10 -25.81 -5.56
CA GLU A 554 30.45 -27.20 -5.33
C GLU A 554 31.22 -27.29 -4.00
N LYS A 555 30.68 -28.08 -3.06
CA LYS A 555 31.56 -28.84 -2.17
C LYS A 555 32.26 -29.86 -3.07
N LYS A 556 33.37 -29.45 -3.68
CA LYS A 556 34.36 -30.38 -4.21
C LYS A 556 35.36 -30.65 -3.11
N ASP A 557 35.27 -31.86 -2.58
CA ASP A 557 36.28 -32.40 -1.68
C ASP A 557 37.65 -32.44 -2.38
N LYS A 558 38.67 -32.05 -1.61
CA LYS A 558 40.03 -32.60 -1.68
C LYS A 558 40.44 -32.75 -0.21
N SER A 559 40.69 -33.95 0.33
CA SER A 559 41.67 -34.98 -0.09
C SER A 559 43.09 -34.44 0.01
#